data_AF-A0A4U1EZA5-F1
#
_entry.id   AF-A0A4U1EZA5-F1
#
_cell.length_a   1.000
_cell.length_b   1.000
_cell.length_c   1.000
_cell.angle_alpha   90.00
_cell.angle_beta   90.00
_cell.angle_gamma   90.00
#
_symmetry.space_group_name_H-M   'P 1'
#
loop_
_entity.id
_entity.type
_entity.pdbx_description
1 polymer ?
#
loop_
_entity_poly.entity_id
_entity_poly.type
_entity_poly.pdbx_seq_one_letter_code
_entity_poly.pdbx_strand_id
1 'polypeptide(L)'
;GLMAIDCPHTGIVDYQQVALSFAQDFQEAGGSVLTSFEVEDIEMAKESPSRSKDGMKYPIVIRNTKGEEVRCQYVVTCAGLHSDRISELSGCNPNPRIVPFRGDYLLLKPEKRYLVKGNIYPVPDSRFPFLGVHFTPRMDGSIWLGPNAVLAFKREGYRPFDFSARDIMDIIIKSGLIKLVFQNFSYGVNEMYKACFLSATVKHLQKFIPEITISDILRGPAGVRAQALDRDGNLVEDFVFDGGVGDIGNRILHVRNAPSPAATSSLAISGMIADEVQQRFKL
;
A
#
# COMPACT_ATOMS: atom_id res chain seq x y z
N GLY A 1 -5.66 0.17 -37.24
CA GLY A 1 -4.84 1.01 -36.35
C GLY A 1 -5.29 0.81 -34.91
N LEU A 2 -4.49 1.24 -33.94
CA LEU A 2 -4.95 1.33 -32.55
C LEU A 2 -5.81 2.58 -32.39
N MET A 3 -6.83 2.51 -31.54
CA MET A 3 -7.63 3.66 -31.10
C MET A 3 -7.24 4.00 -29.65
N ALA A 4 -7.44 5.25 -29.26
CA ALA A 4 -7.14 5.74 -27.92
C ALA A 4 -8.27 6.61 -27.39
N ILE A 5 -8.41 6.65 -26.07
CA ILE A 5 -9.26 7.60 -25.35
C ILE A 5 -8.33 8.63 -24.74
N ASP A 6 -8.54 9.90 -25.07
CA ASP A 6 -7.80 11.00 -24.46
C ASP A 6 -8.43 11.38 -23.10
N CYS A 7 -7.60 11.51 -22.08
CA CYS A 7 -8.02 11.86 -20.72
C CYS A 7 -7.19 13.06 -20.23
N PRO A 8 -7.57 14.29 -20.64
CA PRO A 8 -6.73 15.49 -20.48
C PRO A 8 -6.51 15.90 -19.02
N HIS A 9 -7.32 15.39 -18.09
CA HIS A 9 -7.25 15.70 -16.66
C HIS A 9 -6.36 14.73 -15.87
N THR A 10 -5.78 13.72 -16.51
CA THR A 10 -4.86 12.78 -15.83
C THR A 10 -3.53 13.47 -15.54
N GLY A 11 -3.18 13.61 -14.26
CA GLY A 11 -1.94 14.23 -13.82
C GLY A 11 -0.89 13.26 -13.28
N ILE A 12 0.24 13.83 -12.88
CA ILE A 12 1.31 13.17 -12.13
C ILE A 12 1.66 14.04 -10.92
N VAL A 13 2.12 13.42 -9.83
CA VAL A 13 2.48 14.13 -8.61
C VAL A 13 3.63 13.42 -7.90
N ASP A 14 4.43 14.20 -7.19
CA ASP A 14 5.42 13.65 -6.26
C ASP A 14 4.77 13.36 -4.90
N TYR A 15 4.37 12.11 -4.69
CA TYR A 15 3.74 11.68 -3.45
C TYR A 15 4.67 11.74 -2.22
N GLN A 16 5.99 11.78 -2.40
CA GLN A 16 6.90 12.03 -1.29
C GLN A 16 6.72 13.46 -0.78
N GLN A 17 6.69 14.43 -1.69
CA GLN A 17 6.45 15.84 -1.34
C GLN A 17 5.04 16.03 -0.75
N VAL A 18 4.02 15.37 -1.29
CA VAL A 18 2.66 15.42 -0.72
C VAL A 18 2.64 14.92 0.73
N ALA A 19 3.28 13.78 1.01
CA ALA A 19 3.33 13.23 2.36
C ALA A 19 4.11 14.15 3.34
N LEU A 20 5.22 14.74 2.89
CA LEU A 20 5.98 15.72 3.67
C LEU A 20 5.18 16.99 3.95
N SER A 21 4.42 17.48 2.97
CA SER A 21 3.51 18.62 3.14
C SER A 21 2.45 18.32 4.19
N PHE A 22 1.81 17.16 4.13
CA PHE A 22 0.82 16.76 5.15
C PHE A 22 1.43 16.65 6.55
N ALA A 23 2.67 16.15 6.66
CA ALA A 23 3.36 16.11 7.94
C ALA A 23 3.64 17.52 8.48
N GLN A 24 4.05 18.45 7.62
CA GLN A 24 4.24 19.85 7.98
C GLN A 24 2.94 20.51 8.43
N ASP A 25 1.86 20.39 7.65
CA ASP A 25 0.55 20.93 7.98
C ASP A 25 0.06 20.42 9.36
N PHE A 26 0.27 19.12 9.62
CA PHE A 26 -0.07 18.50 10.90
C PHE A 26 0.76 19.07 12.06
N GLN A 27 2.05 19.33 11.86
CA GLN A 27 2.91 19.92 12.89
C GLN A 27 2.56 21.39 13.15
N GLU A 28 2.25 22.17 12.11
CA GLU A 28 1.80 23.56 12.23
C GLU A 28 0.47 23.67 12.98
N ALA A 29 -0.40 22.67 12.85
CA ALA A 29 -1.62 22.54 13.64
C ALA A 29 -1.39 22.09 15.11
N GLY A 30 -0.13 21.90 15.53
CA GLY A 30 0.24 21.50 16.89
C GLY A 30 0.41 19.99 17.10
N GLY A 31 0.37 19.20 16.02
CA GLY A 31 0.66 17.77 16.04
C GLY A 31 2.15 17.45 16.18
N SER A 32 2.45 16.22 16.59
CA SER A 32 3.83 15.73 16.73
C SER A 32 4.05 14.53 15.81
N VAL A 33 5.13 14.56 15.03
CA VAL A 33 5.55 13.45 14.17
C VAL A 33 6.74 12.75 14.81
N LEU A 34 6.57 11.49 15.20
CA LEU A 34 7.61 10.65 15.75
C LEU A 34 8.03 9.62 14.71
N THR A 35 9.24 9.77 14.17
CA THR A 35 9.86 8.77 13.30
C THR A 35 10.69 7.78 14.12
N SER A 36 11.08 6.66 13.51
CA SER A 36 11.86 5.62 14.20
C SER A 36 11.17 5.02 15.44
N PHE A 37 9.85 5.08 15.47
CA PHE A 37 8.97 4.50 16.49
C PHE A 37 8.18 3.34 15.85
N GLU A 38 8.77 2.15 15.82
CA GLU A 38 8.11 0.95 15.29
C GLU A 38 7.21 0.35 16.37
N VAL A 39 5.90 0.45 16.20
CA VAL A 39 4.91 -0.07 17.17
C VAL A 39 5.00 -1.59 17.25
N GLU A 40 5.18 -2.11 18.47
CA GLU A 40 5.22 -3.54 18.77
C GLU A 40 3.99 -3.99 19.58
N ASP A 41 3.41 -3.10 20.40
CA ASP A 41 2.32 -3.44 21.30
C ASP A 41 1.34 -2.27 21.48
N ILE A 42 0.06 -2.62 21.67
CA ILE A 42 -1.02 -1.67 21.97
C ILE A 42 -1.91 -2.29 23.05
N GLU A 43 -1.83 -1.76 24.27
CA GLU A 43 -2.58 -2.30 25.42
C GLU A 43 -3.35 -1.23 26.18
N MET A 44 -4.35 -1.66 26.94
CA MET A 44 -4.99 -0.82 27.95
C MET A 44 -4.07 -0.70 29.17
N ALA A 45 -3.94 0.49 29.71
CA ALA A 45 -3.15 0.73 30.90
C ALA A 45 -3.74 -0.01 32.11
N LYS A 46 -2.89 -0.76 32.82
CA LYS A 46 -3.29 -1.65 33.93
C LYS A 46 -3.55 -0.91 35.25
N GLU A 47 -3.03 0.31 35.42
CA GLU A 47 -3.20 1.13 36.64
C GLU A 47 -3.42 2.61 36.32
N SER A 48 -4.29 3.26 37.11
CA SER A 48 -4.31 4.73 37.16
C SER A 48 -3.06 5.20 37.92
N PRO A 49 -2.29 6.22 37.45
CA PRO A 49 -1.27 6.82 38.29
C PRO A 49 -1.94 7.24 39.59
N SER A 50 -1.35 6.82 40.71
CA SER A 50 -1.95 6.68 42.04
C SER A 50 -2.40 7.99 42.72
N ARG A 51 -2.74 9.04 41.96
CA ARG A 51 -3.25 10.33 42.44
C ARG A 51 -4.28 11.03 41.54
N SER A 52 -4.80 10.44 40.45
CA SER A 52 -5.85 11.12 39.66
C SER A 52 -7.26 10.72 40.13
N LYS A 53 -8.05 11.71 40.59
CA LYS A 53 -9.49 11.55 40.89
C LYS A 53 -10.35 11.49 39.62
N ASP A 54 -9.78 11.90 38.49
CA ASP A 54 -10.31 11.60 37.16
C ASP A 54 -9.71 10.27 36.72
N GLY A 55 -10.53 9.37 36.17
CA GLY A 55 -10.05 8.14 35.56
C GLY A 55 -8.92 8.39 34.54
N MET A 56 -8.18 7.35 34.16
CA MET A 56 -7.05 7.44 33.24
C MET A 56 -7.39 8.27 31.98
N LYS A 57 -6.94 9.53 31.95
CA LYS A 57 -7.15 10.46 30.83
C LYS A 57 -6.57 9.93 29.52
N TYR A 58 -5.56 9.07 29.59
CA TYR A 58 -4.92 8.44 28.43
C TYR A 58 -4.78 6.93 28.68
N PRO A 59 -5.87 6.16 28.48
CA PRO A 59 -5.94 4.76 28.88
C PRO A 59 -5.25 3.80 27.90
N ILE A 60 -4.90 4.23 26.68
CA ILE A 60 -4.18 3.39 25.72
C ILE A 60 -2.69 3.65 25.87
N VAL A 61 -1.90 2.58 25.93
CA VAL A 61 -0.44 2.59 25.89
C VAL A 61 0.02 1.94 24.58
N ILE A 62 0.79 2.69 23.79
CA ILE A 62 1.46 2.20 22.59
C ILE A 62 2.94 2.08 22.92
N ARG A 63 3.52 0.90 22.69
CA ARG A 63 4.94 0.64 22.94
C ARG A 63 5.66 0.34 21.64
N ASN A 64 6.87 0.88 21.49
CA ASN A 64 7.73 0.53 20.37
C ASN A 64 8.70 -0.62 20.69
N THR A 65 9.40 -1.09 19.67
CA THR A 65 10.43 -2.15 19.79
C THR A 65 11.62 -1.82 20.69
N LYS A 66 11.77 -0.56 21.13
CA LYS A 66 12.82 -0.12 22.06
C LYS A 66 12.30 0.06 23.49
N GLY A 67 11.02 -0.18 23.74
CA GLY A 67 10.37 0.03 25.03
C GLY A 67 9.95 1.47 25.32
N GLU A 68 10.02 2.38 24.34
CA GLU A 68 9.47 3.74 24.48
C GLU A 68 7.93 3.68 24.41
N GLU A 69 7.26 4.51 25.22
CA GLU A 69 5.81 4.48 25.36
C GLU A 69 5.17 5.82 25.01
N VAL A 70 4.04 5.75 24.31
CA VAL A 70 3.14 6.88 24.06
C VAL A 70 1.77 6.53 24.60
N ARG A 71 1.16 7.45 25.35
CA ARG A 71 -0.20 7.28 25.90
C ARG A 71 -1.20 8.18 25.19
N CYS A 72 -2.38 7.65 24.90
CA CYS A 72 -3.41 8.37 24.18
C CYS A 72 -4.83 7.95 24.60
N GLN A 73 -5.82 8.72 24.15
CA GLN A 73 -7.25 8.42 24.35
C GLN A 73 -7.82 7.48 23.30
N TYR A 74 -7.38 7.69 22.06
CA TYR A 74 -7.87 7.06 20.86
C TYR A 74 -6.71 6.80 19.91
N VAL A 75 -6.83 5.76 19.09
CA VAL A 75 -5.82 5.37 18.10
C VAL A 75 -6.48 5.20 16.74
N VAL A 76 -5.84 5.74 15.71
CA VAL A 76 -6.16 5.44 14.31
C VAL A 76 -4.92 4.85 13.66
N THR A 77 -5.03 3.68 13.04
CA THR A 77 -3.88 3.02 12.40
C THR A 77 -4.05 2.98 10.89
N CYS A 78 -3.05 3.48 10.16
CA CYS A 78 -2.97 3.44 8.70
C CYS A 78 -1.69 2.72 8.26
N ALA A 79 -1.46 1.50 8.78
CA ALA A 79 -0.16 0.83 8.72
C ALA A 79 0.16 0.10 7.39
N GLY A 80 -0.62 0.35 6.33
CA GLY A 80 -0.35 -0.15 4.97
C GLY A 80 -0.02 -1.65 4.92
N LEU A 81 1.21 -1.98 4.56
CA LEU A 81 1.73 -3.34 4.45
C LEU A 81 1.70 -4.16 5.75
N HIS A 82 1.50 -3.52 6.91
CA HIS A 82 1.43 -4.18 8.23
C HIS A 82 0.06 -3.99 8.91
N SER A 83 -0.94 -3.50 8.18
CA SER A 83 -2.25 -3.17 8.75
C SER A 83 -2.98 -4.35 9.39
N ASP A 84 -2.85 -5.56 8.84
CA ASP A 84 -3.37 -6.79 9.46
C ASP A 84 -2.64 -7.13 10.77
N ARG A 85 -1.31 -7.05 10.81
CA ARG A 85 -0.50 -7.31 12.02
C ARG A 85 -0.81 -6.31 13.14
N ILE A 86 -0.86 -5.03 12.81
CA ILE A 86 -1.18 -3.97 13.78
C ILE A 86 -2.59 -4.14 14.33
N SER A 87 -3.55 -4.58 13.50
CA SER A 87 -4.92 -4.85 13.98
C SER A 87 -4.97 -6.04 14.96
N GLU A 88 -4.14 -7.06 14.77
CA GLU A 88 -4.10 -8.21 15.68
C GLU A 88 -3.59 -7.84 17.09
N LEU A 89 -2.79 -6.77 17.23
CA LEU A 89 -2.34 -6.30 18.54
C LEU A 89 -3.50 -5.87 19.44
N SER A 90 -4.61 -5.39 18.86
CA SER A 90 -5.83 -5.04 19.59
C SER A 90 -6.86 -6.17 19.63
N GLY A 91 -6.49 -7.37 19.18
CA GLY A 91 -7.34 -8.56 19.15
C GLY A 91 -8.28 -8.67 17.95
N CYS A 92 -8.13 -7.82 16.93
CA CYS A 92 -8.98 -7.89 15.72
C CYS A 92 -8.87 -9.27 15.04
N ASN A 93 -9.89 -9.57 14.24
CA ASN A 93 -9.87 -10.74 13.38
C ASN A 93 -8.66 -10.68 12.41
N PRO A 94 -7.87 -11.75 12.29
CA PRO A 94 -6.89 -11.95 11.23
C PRO A 94 -7.24 -11.47 9.81
N ASN A 95 -8.51 -11.53 9.40
CA ASN A 95 -8.92 -11.23 8.03
C ASN A 95 -9.43 -9.78 7.91
N PRO A 96 -9.15 -9.09 6.79
CA PRO A 96 -8.36 -9.57 5.66
C PRO A 96 -6.86 -9.63 5.96
N ARG A 97 -6.17 -10.53 5.24
CA ARG A 97 -4.72 -10.68 5.30
C ARG A 97 -4.07 -9.84 4.20
N ILE A 98 -2.93 -9.23 4.51
CA ILE A 98 -2.20 -8.45 3.52
C ILE A 98 -1.20 -9.35 2.80
N VAL A 99 -1.34 -9.43 1.48
CA VAL A 99 -0.41 -10.09 0.58
C VAL A 99 0.40 -9.03 -0.17
N PRO A 100 1.73 -9.02 -0.06
CA PRO A 100 2.57 -8.04 -0.73
C PRO A 100 2.77 -8.40 -2.21
N PHE A 101 2.33 -7.51 -3.11
CA PHE A 101 2.62 -7.60 -4.54
C PHE A 101 3.65 -6.54 -4.89
N ARG A 102 4.83 -6.97 -5.31
CA ARG A 102 5.90 -6.09 -5.78
C ARG A 102 5.68 -5.73 -7.24
N GLY A 103 5.85 -4.45 -7.53
CA GLY A 103 5.91 -3.94 -8.88
C GLY A 103 7.26 -3.30 -9.16
N ASP A 104 8.02 -3.91 -10.05
CA ASP A 104 9.27 -3.37 -10.58
C ASP A 104 8.95 -2.39 -11.71
N TYR A 105 9.59 -1.23 -11.66
CA TYR A 105 9.57 -0.25 -12.74
C TYR A 105 10.84 -0.34 -13.58
N LEU A 106 10.71 0.03 -14.85
CA LEU A 106 11.80 0.26 -15.78
C LEU A 106 11.83 1.75 -16.11
N LEU A 107 12.95 2.22 -16.65
CA LEU A 107 13.12 3.60 -17.06
C LEU A 107 13.46 3.66 -18.54
N LEU A 108 12.86 4.60 -19.24
CA LEU A 108 13.27 4.92 -20.60
C LEU A 108 14.54 5.79 -20.58
N LYS A 109 15.52 5.41 -21.38
CA LYS A 109 16.78 6.15 -21.52
C LYS A 109 16.53 7.61 -21.97
N PRO A 110 17.36 8.58 -21.51
CA PRO A 110 17.21 9.99 -21.83
C PRO A 110 17.00 10.28 -23.32
N GLU A 111 17.73 9.58 -24.19
CA GLU A 111 17.73 9.79 -25.63
C GLU A 111 16.41 9.41 -26.30
N LYS A 112 15.55 8.64 -25.62
CA LYS A 112 14.26 8.15 -26.14
C LYS A 112 13.05 8.79 -25.48
N ARG A 113 13.25 9.65 -24.48
CA ARG A 113 12.17 10.26 -23.70
C ARG A 113 11.17 11.06 -24.56
N TYR A 114 11.62 11.63 -25.67
CA TYR A 114 10.79 12.39 -26.60
C TYR A 114 9.62 11.59 -27.20
N LEU A 115 9.67 10.26 -27.16
CA LEU A 115 8.62 9.36 -27.66
C LEU A 115 7.35 9.41 -26.79
N VAL A 116 7.44 9.85 -25.54
CA VAL A 116 6.31 9.86 -24.59
C VAL A 116 6.07 11.29 -24.13
N LYS A 117 4.93 11.85 -24.50
CA LYS A 117 4.53 13.22 -24.15
C LYS A 117 3.44 13.30 -23.07
N GLY A 118 2.96 12.15 -22.61
CA GLY A 118 1.88 12.03 -21.64
C GLY A 118 1.80 10.61 -21.11
N ASN A 119 0.87 10.36 -20.19
CA ASN A 119 0.63 9.02 -19.70
C ASN A 119 0.04 8.12 -20.79
N ILE A 120 0.55 6.90 -20.92
CA ILE A 120 0.04 5.91 -21.89
C ILE A 120 -0.28 4.63 -21.12
N TYR A 121 -1.56 4.29 -21.06
CA TYR A 121 -2.06 3.11 -20.37
C TYR A 121 -2.65 2.09 -21.37
N PRO A 122 -2.43 0.78 -21.16
CA PRO A 122 -3.22 -0.24 -21.83
C PRO A 122 -4.70 -0.15 -21.39
N VAL A 123 -5.61 -0.69 -22.20
CA VAL A 123 -7.00 -0.91 -21.76
C VAL A 123 -6.97 -1.88 -20.57
N PRO A 124 -7.59 -1.53 -19.42
CA PRO A 124 -7.53 -2.34 -18.23
C PRO A 124 -8.26 -3.68 -18.42
N ASP A 125 -7.72 -4.75 -17.82
CA ASP A 125 -8.43 -6.02 -17.68
C ASP A 125 -9.26 -5.96 -16.40
N SER A 126 -10.57 -6.11 -16.49
CA SER A 126 -11.49 -6.01 -15.34
C SER A 126 -11.21 -7.06 -14.27
N ARG A 127 -10.56 -8.18 -14.61
CA ARG A 127 -10.16 -9.22 -13.64
C ARG A 127 -8.94 -8.81 -12.83
N PHE A 128 -8.14 -7.89 -13.36
CA PHE A 128 -6.88 -7.44 -12.76
C PHE A 128 -6.62 -5.95 -13.05
N PRO A 129 -7.38 -5.04 -12.42
CA PRO A 129 -7.34 -3.61 -12.75
C PRO A 129 -6.01 -2.94 -12.41
N PHE A 130 -5.14 -3.60 -11.64
CA PHE A 130 -3.82 -3.12 -11.23
C PHE A 130 -2.68 -3.60 -12.13
N LEU A 131 -2.98 -4.34 -13.20
CA LEU A 131 -2.00 -5.00 -14.05
C LEU A 131 -1.94 -4.36 -15.44
N GLY A 132 -0.75 -3.91 -15.82
CA GLY A 132 -0.50 -3.32 -17.13
C GLY A 132 0.73 -2.42 -17.11
N VAL A 133 1.68 -2.69 -18.00
CA VAL A 133 2.88 -1.86 -18.12
C VAL A 133 2.48 -0.57 -18.83
N HIS A 134 2.45 0.54 -18.10
CA HIS A 134 2.14 1.86 -18.62
C HIS A 134 3.39 2.73 -18.74
N PHE A 135 3.31 3.79 -19.54
CA PHE A 135 4.33 4.82 -19.63
C PHE A 135 3.88 6.02 -18.80
N THR A 136 4.71 6.43 -17.85
CA THR A 136 4.40 7.54 -16.94
C THR A 136 5.56 8.52 -16.91
N PRO A 137 5.40 9.71 -17.51
CA PRO A 137 6.31 10.82 -17.28
C PRO A 137 6.35 11.18 -15.79
N ARG A 138 7.50 11.64 -15.31
CA ARG A 138 7.70 12.10 -13.93
C ARG A 138 8.05 13.58 -13.92
N MET A 139 7.95 14.19 -12.74
CA MET A 139 8.24 15.62 -12.54
C MET A 139 9.68 15.99 -12.89
N ASP A 140 10.62 15.04 -12.76
CA ASP A 140 12.04 15.20 -13.12
C ASP A 140 12.33 14.94 -14.62
N GLY A 141 11.28 14.73 -15.43
CA GLY A 141 11.37 14.39 -16.84
C GLY A 141 11.80 12.95 -17.12
N SER A 142 11.99 12.09 -16.11
CA SER A 142 12.15 10.66 -16.33
C SER A 142 10.83 10.02 -16.80
N ILE A 143 10.91 8.91 -17.54
CA ILE A 143 9.72 8.16 -17.97
C ILE A 143 9.83 6.75 -17.41
N TRP A 144 8.86 6.41 -16.57
CA TRP A 144 8.76 5.13 -15.91
C TRP A 144 7.86 4.21 -16.73
N LEU A 145 8.26 2.93 -16.80
CA LEU A 145 7.56 1.87 -17.50
C LEU A 145 7.19 0.79 -16.49
N GLY A 146 5.93 0.40 -16.42
CA GLY A 146 5.47 -0.58 -15.42
C GLY A 146 4.28 -0.04 -14.64
N PRO A 147 4.04 -0.53 -13.43
CA PRO A 147 4.77 -1.66 -12.82
C PRO A 147 4.38 -3.00 -13.49
N ASN A 148 5.25 -4.01 -13.37
CA ASN A 148 4.77 -5.41 -13.41
C ASN A 148 4.06 -5.75 -12.09
N ALA A 149 3.49 -6.94 -11.93
CA ALA A 149 3.03 -7.39 -10.61
C ALA A 149 3.51 -8.81 -10.35
N VAL A 150 4.37 -8.95 -9.34
CA VAL A 150 4.89 -10.24 -8.87
C VAL A 150 4.69 -10.37 -7.37
N LEU A 151 4.47 -11.57 -6.89
CA LEU A 151 4.38 -11.83 -5.45
C LEU A 151 5.73 -11.50 -4.79
N ALA A 152 5.71 -10.71 -3.71
CA ALA A 152 6.89 -10.47 -2.89
C ALA A 152 7.02 -11.53 -1.80
N PHE A 153 8.23 -11.97 -1.50
CA PHE A 153 8.51 -12.97 -0.46
C PHE A 153 8.80 -12.35 0.92
N LYS A 154 8.57 -11.05 1.05
CA LYS A 154 8.66 -10.24 2.26
C LYS A 154 7.68 -9.07 2.11
N ARG A 155 7.04 -8.63 3.19
CA ARG A 155 6.10 -7.49 3.16
C ARG A 155 6.77 -6.23 2.62
N GLU A 156 7.98 -5.96 3.09
CA GLU A 156 8.87 -4.91 2.57
C GLU A 156 9.94 -5.50 1.66
N GLY A 157 9.52 -6.34 0.70
CA GLY A 157 10.39 -6.97 -0.28
C GLY A 157 10.57 -6.08 -1.51
N TYR A 158 11.42 -5.06 -1.42
CA TYR A 158 11.66 -4.14 -2.53
C TYR A 158 12.68 -4.71 -3.54
N ARG A 159 13.45 -5.73 -3.17
CA ARG A 159 14.42 -6.41 -4.04
C ARG A 159 13.94 -7.81 -4.44
N PRO A 160 14.39 -8.38 -5.58
CA PRO A 160 13.91 -9.68 -6.06
C PRO A 160 14.15 -10.84 -5.09
N PHE A 161 15.20 -10.74 -4.28
CA PHE A 161 15.62 -11.79 -3.35
C PHE A 161 15.34 -11.45 -1.87
N ASP A 162 14.58 -10.37 -1.61
CA ASP A 162 14.16 -10.08 -0.25
C ASP A 162 13.18 -11.16 0.22
N PHE A 163 13.53 -11.83 1.31
CA PHE A 163 12.84 -13.03 1.78
C PHE A 163 12.59 -12.95 3.29
N SER A 164 11.41 -13.38 3.72
CA SER A 164 11.05 -13.55 5.13
C SER A 164 10.25 -14.84 5.30
N ALA A 165 10.84 -15.82 5.98
CA ALA A 165 10.17 -17.09 6.27
C ALA A 165 8.86 -16.88 7.05
N ARG A 166 8.84 -15.92 7.98
CA ARG A 166 7.64 -15.54 8.74
C ARG A 166 6.55 -15.01 7.83
N ASP A 167 6.89 -14.07 6.94
CA ASP A 167 5.90 -13.45 6.04
C ASP A 167 5.32 -14.47 5.07
N ILE A 168 6.18 -15.33 4.49
CA ILE A 168 5.73 -16.38 3.58
C ILE A 168 4.82 -17.37 4.29
N MET A 169 5.19 -17.79 5.50
CA MET A 169 4.35 -18.70 6.28
C MET A 169 2.99 -18.06 6.59
N ASP A 170 2.97 -16.80 6.98
CA ASP A 170 1.72 -16.05 7.21
C ASP A 170 0.87 -15.99 5.94
N ILE A 171 1.47 -15.69 4.79
CA ILE A 171 0.76 -15.58 3.52
C ILE A 171 0.25 -16.96 3.06
N ILE A 172 1.06 -18.01 3.11
CA ILE A 172 0.68 -19.34 2.62
C ILE A 172 -0.37 -19.99 3.54
N ILE A 173 -0.16 -19.95 4.86
CA ILE A 173 -1.03 -20.65 5.81
C ILE A 173 -2.28 -19.84 6.13
N LYS A 174 -2.14 -18.53 6.34
CA LYS A 174 -3.19 -17.73 6.98
C LYS A 174 -4.06 -16.96 5.99
N SER A 175 -3.72 -16.92 4.70
CA SER A 175 -4.47 -16.18 3.67
C SER A 175 -5.10 -17.10 2.62
N GLY A 176 -5.97 -16.54 1.78
CA GLY A 176 -6.50 -17.20 0.59
C GLY A 176 -5.53 -17.30 -0.60
N LEU A 177 -4.22 -17.03 -0.43
CA LEU A 177 -3.28 -16.90 -1.56
C LEU A 177 -3.27 -18.14 -2.45
N ILE A 178 -3.27 -19.34 -1.86
CA ILE A 178 -3.25 -20.59 -2.62
C ILE A 178 -4.45 -20.65 -3.58
N LYS A 179 -5.65 -20.30 -3.09
CA LYS A 179 -6.87 -20.24 -3.90
C LYS A 179 -6.74 -19.20 -5.02
N LEU A 180 -6.24 -18.00 -4.71
CA LEU A 180 -6.00 -16.94 -5.69
C LEU A 180 -5.04 -17.39 -6.80
N VAL A 181 -3.93 -18.03 -6.42
CA VAL A 181 -2.91 -18.52 -7.38
C VAL A 181 -3.50 -19.61 -8.26
N PHE A 182 -4.26 -20.56 -7.71
CA PHE A 182 -4.91 -21.61 -8.52
C PHE A 182 -5.93 -21.06 -9.50
N GLN A 183 -6.74 -20.08 -9.08
CA GLN A 183 -7.73 -19.43 -9.95
C GLN A 183 -7.07 -18.64 -11.09
N ASN A 184 -5.87 -18.10 -10.86
CA ASN A 184 -5.20 -17.15 -11.75
C ASN A 184 -3.83 -17.62 -12.24
N PHE A 185 -3.59 -18.93 -12.27
CA PHE A 185 -2.26 -19.51 -12.48
C PHE A 185 -1.63 -19.09 -13.81
N SER A 186 -2.40 -19.18 -14.91
CA SER A 186 -1.93 -18.80 -16.25
C SER A 186 -1.49 -17.33 -16.32
N TYR A 187 -2.20 -16.44 -15.62
CA TYR A 187 -1.86 -15.02 -15.53
C TYR A 187 -0.60 -14.79 -14.70
N GLY A 188 -0.51 -15.42 -13.52
CA GLY A 188 0.67 -15.31 -12.65
C GLY A 188 1.96 -15.76 -13.34
N VAL A 189 1.91 -16.87 -14.10
CA VAL A 189 3.05 -17.35 -14.89
C VAL A 189 3.45 -16.35 -15.98
N ASN A 190 2.48 -15.75 -16.68
CA ASN A 190 2.77 -14.78 -17.73
C ASN A 190 3.38 -13.48 -17.18
N GLU A 191 2.94 -13.00 -16.01
CA GLU A 191 3.56 -11.85 -15.35
C GLU A 191 4.97 -12.16 -14.87
N MET A 192 5.19 -13.34 -14.28
CA MET A 192 6.52 -13.79 -13.89
C MET A 192 7.45 -13.88 -15.10
N TYR A 193 6.96 -14.42 -16.22
CA TYR A 193 7.71 -14.47 -17.48
C TYR A 193 8.10 -13.07 -17.94
N LYS A 194 7.17 -12.10 -17.98
CA LYS A 194 7.47 -10.72 -18.36
C LYS A 194 8.44 -10.03 -17.39
N ALA A 195 8.35 -10.33 -16.10
CA ALA A 195 9.25 -9.82 -15.07
C ALA A 195 10.68 -10.33 -15.26
N CYS A 196 10.86 -11.61 -15.55
CA CYS A 196 12.17 -12.24 -15.76
C CYS A 196 12.78 -11.89 -17.12
N PHE A 197 11.96 -11.78 -18.17
CA PHE A 197 12.42 -11.56 -19.54
C PHE A 197 12.10 -10.14 -20.01
N LEU A 198 13.10 -9.26 -19.93
CA LEU A 198 12.99 -7.88 -20.41
C LEU A 198 12.54 -7.79 -21.89
N SER A 199 12.99 -8.73 -22.73
CA SER A 199 12.57 -8.81 -24.13
C SER A 199 11.05 -8.98 -24.29
N ALA A 200 10.41 -9.77 -23.43
CA ALA A 200 8.96 -9.97 -23.44
C ALA A 200 8.21 -8.70 -23.03
N THR A 201 8.71 -8.00 -22.01
CA THR A 201 8.15 -6.70 -21.59
C THR A 201 8.29 -5.65 -22.71
N VAL A 202 9.47 -5.55 -23.33
CA VAL A 202 9.69 -4.63 -24.47
C VAL A 202 8.76 -4.96 -25.63
N LYS A 203 8.60 -6.24 -26.00
CA LYS A 203 7.68 -6.65 -27.05
C LYS A 203 6.22 -6.26 -26.76
N HIS A 204 5.82 -6.27 -25.48
CA HIS A 204 4.51 -5.79 -25.07
C HIS A 204 4.39 -4.26 -25.23
N LEU A 205 5.40 -3.51 -24.78
CA LEU A 205 5.48 -2.06 -24.89
C LEU A 205 5.52 -1.56 -26.35
N GLN A 206 6.13 -2.33 -27.25
CA GLN A 206 6.21 -2.05 -28.68
C GLN A 206 4.85 -2.01 -29.38
N LYS A 207 3.79 -2.54 -28.75
CA LYS A 207 2.42 -2.35 -29.23
C LYS A 207 2.01 -0.87 -29.23
N PHE A 208 2.52 -0.09 -28.29
CA PHE A 208 2.24 1.34 -28.16
C PHE A 208 3.30 2.19 -28.85
N ILE A 209 4.59 1.83 -28.68
CA ILE A 209 5.72 2.58 -29.25
C ILE A 209 6.68 1.59 -29.93
N PRO A 210 6.49 1.31 -31.24
CA PRO A 210 7.26 0.29 -31.96
C PRO A 210 8.78 0.54 -32.00
N GLU A 211 9.19 1.80 -31.87
CA GLU A 211 10.59 2.25 -31.98
C GLU A 211 11.45 1.93 -30.75
N ILE A 212 10.85 1.50 -29.64
CA ILE A 212 11.58 1.17 -28.41
C ILE A 212 12.25 -0.19 -28.55
N THR A 213 13.52 -0.27 -28.14
CA THR A 213 14.32 -1.49 -28.11
C THR A 213 14.77 -1.82 -26.69
N ILE A 214 15.31 -3.02 -26.48
CA ILE A 214 15.84 -3.44 -25.18
C ILE A 214 16.97 -2.52 -24.69
N SER A 215 17.81 -2.03 -25.61
CA SER A 215 18.91 -1.12 -25.29
C SER A 215 18.45 0.25 -24.81
N ASP A 216 17.18 0.61 -25.00
CA ASP A 216 16.60 1.87 -24.57
C ASP A 216 16.07 1.82 -23.14
N ILE A 217 16.09 0.65 -22.49
CA ILE A 217 15.48 0.42 -21.19
C ILE A 217 16.53 0.23 -20.11
N LEU A 218 16.35 0.97 -19.01
CA LEU A 218 17.12 0.84 -17.78
C LEU A 218 16.24 0.21 -16.68
N ARG A 219 16.88 -0.38 -15.65
CA ARG A 219 16.19 -0.82 -14.44
C ARG A 219 15.79 0.40 -13.62
N GLY A 220 14.57 0.39 -13.09
CA GLY A 220 14.04 1.41 -12.18
C GLY A 220 13.84 0.87 -10.76
N PRO A 221 13.19 1.68 -9.90
CA PRO A 221 12.87 1.29 -8.54
C PRO A 221 11.71 0.27 -8.51
N ALA A 222 11.40 -0.24 -7.32
CA ALA A 222 10.24 -1.10 -7.09
C ALA A 222 9.33 -0.49 -6.01
N GLY A 223 8.04 -0.77 -6.12
CA GLY A 223 7.05 -0.53 -5.06
C GLY A 223 6.46 -1.85 -4.59
N VAL A 224 5.94 -1.90 -3.36
CA VAL A 224 5.19 -3.07 -2.87
C VAL A 224 3.79 -2.61 -2.46
N ARG A 225 2.79 -3.21 -3.10
CA ARG A 225 1.37 -2.98 -2.83
C ARG A 225 0.90 -3.91 -1.73
N ALA A 226 0.25 -3.33 -0.72
CA ALA A 226 -0.50 -4.07 0.29
C ALA A 226 -1.85 -4.50 -0.32
N GLN A 227 -2.00 -5.79 -0.64
CA GLN A 227 -3.23 -6.30 -1.21
C GLN A 227 -4.00 -7.09 -0.16
N ALA A 228 -5.14 -6.56 0.26
CA ALA A 228 -6.03 -7.25 1.20
C ALA A 228 -6.71 -8.44 0.50
N LEU A 229 -6.62 -9.61 1.13
CA LEU A 229 -7.15 -10.87 0.67
C LEU A 229 -8.00 -11.51 1.76
N ASP A 230 -9.17 -12.00 1.39
CA ASP A 230 -10.00 -12.81 2.30
C ASP A 230 -9.52 -14.28 2.38
N ARG A 231 -10.25 -15.12 3.12
CA ARG A 231 -9.95 -16.56 3.26
C ARG A 231 -10.26 -17.38 2.00
N ASP A 232 -11.05 -16.83 1.11
CA ASP A 232 -11.49 -17.48 -0.12
C ASP A 232 -10.64 -17.13 -1.33
N GLY A 233 -9.68 -16.23 -1.14
CA GLY A 233 -8.75 -15.81 -2.18
C GLY A 233 -9.31 -14.67 -3.02
N ASN A 234 -10.38 -14.00 -2.57
CA ASN A 234 -10.89 -12.81 -3.23
C ASN A 234 -10.15 -11.58 -2.73
N LEU A 235 -9.84 -10.69 -3.66
CA LEU A 235 -9.25 -9.39 -3.38
C LEU A 235 -10.33 -8.51 -2.74
N VAL A 236 -9.99 -7.88 -1.62
CA VAL A 236 -10.90 -6.91 -1.01
C VAL A 236 -10.81 -5.60 -1.80
N GLU A 237 -11.91 -5.23 -2.43
CA GLU A 237 -12.00 -4.07 -3.33
C GLU A 237 -12.46 -2.78 -2.64
N ASP A 238 -12.94 -2.87 -1.39
CA ASP A 238 -13.45 -1.75 -0.61
C ASP A 238 -12.64 -1.49 0.68
N PHE A 239 -12.92 -0.39 1.36
CA PHE A 239 -12.34 -0.05 2.65
C PHE A 239 -12.69 -1.09 3.71
N VAL A 240 -11.71 -1.39 4.55
CA VAL A 240 -11.93 -2.23 5.73
C VAL A 240 -11.56 -1.43 6.97
N PHE A 241 -12.58 -1.08 7.73
CA PHE A 241 -12.46 -0.44 9.04
C PHE A 241 -12.79 -1.44 10.14
N ASP A 242 -11.84 -1.67 11.04
CA ASP A 242 -12.04 -2.57 12.18
C ASP A 242 -11.82 -1.86 13.51
N GLY A 243 -12.60 -2.28 14.51
CA GLY A 243 -12.33 -1.99 15.91
C GLY A 243 -11.62 -3.17 16.56
N GLY A 244 -10.75 -2.89 17.53
CA GLY A 244 -10.19 -3.91 18.43
C GLY A 244 -11.29 -4.65 19.20
N VAL A 245 -10.89 -5.59 20.06
CA VAL A 245 -11.83 -6.39 20.86
C VAL A 245 -11.75 -6.01 22.33
N GLY A 246 -12.91 -5.97 23.00
CA GLY A 246 -13.01 -5.58 24.42
C GLY A 246 -12.87 -4.07 24.62
N ASP A 247 -12.27 -3.67 25.75
CA ASP A 247 -12.23 -2.27 26.18
C ASP A 247 -11.47 -1.35 25.21
N ILE A 248 -10.49 -1.89 24.47
CA ILE A 248 -9.73 -1.15 23.47
C ILE A 248 -10.54 -0.90 22.20
N GLY A 249 -11.53 -1.74 21.89
CA GLY A 249 -12.29 -1.72 20.64
C GLY A 249 -13.05 -0.43 20.39
N ASN A 250 -13.56 0.19 21.45
CA ASN A 250 -14.26 1.48 21.38
C ASN A 250 -13.32 2.69 21.27
N ARG A 251 -12.01 2.45 21.19
CA ARG A 251 -10.99 3.51 21.22
C ARG A 251 -9.94 3.36 20.11
N ILE A 252 -10.08 2.35 19.25
CA ILE A 252 -9.17 2.13 18.13
C ILE A 252 -9.95 1.97 16.83
N LEU A 253 -9.43 2.58 15.78
CA LEU A 253 -9.87 2.43 14.41
C LEU A 253 -8.70 1.95 13.55
N HIS A 254 -8.82 0.76 13.00
CA HIS A 254 -7.85 0.21 12.06
C HIS A 254 -8.33 0.42 10.63
N VAL A 255 -7.55 1.16 9.82
CA VAL A 255 -7.70 1.22 8.36
C VAL A 255 -6.88 0.08 7.76
N ARG A 256 -7.56 -1.03 7.44
CA ARG A 256 -6.92 -2.29 7.03
C ARG A 256 -6.83 -2.48 5.53
N ASN A 257 -7.67 -1.80 4.77
CA ASN A 257 -7.57 -1.75 3.33
C ASN A 257 -7.96 -0.36 2.85
N ALA A 258 -7.12 0.22 1.99
CA ALA A 258 -7.38 1.45 1.27
C ALA A 258 -6.97 1.21 -0.20
N PRO A 259 -7.87 0.65 -1.01
CA PRO A 259 -7.52 0.19 -2.35
C PRO A 259 -7.25 1.37 -3.29
N SER A 260 -6.50 1.11 -4.38
CA SER A 260 -6.27 2.09 -5.44
C SER A 260 -7.60 2.60 -6.02
N PRO A 261 -7.77 3.92 -6.28
CA PRO A 261 -6.75 4.98 -6.29
C PRO A 261 -6.65 5.78 -4.97
N ALA A 262 -6.27 5.11 -3.87
CA ALA A 262 -6.11 5.73 -2.55
C ALA A 262 -5.17 6.94 -2.51
N ALA A 263 -4.07 6.95 -3.27
CA ALA A 263 -3.15 8.07 -3.27
C ALA A 263 -3.79 9.35 -3.85
N THR A 264 -4.45 9.23 -5.00
CA THR A 264 -5.19 10.33 -5.64
C THR A 264 -6.36 10.80 -4.78
N SER A 265 -7.07 9.87 -4.14
CA SER A 265 -8.27 10.15 -3.34
C SER A 265 -7.95 10.37 -1.86
N SER A 266 -6.68 10.55 -1.49
CA SER A 266 -6.21 10.52 -0.09
C SER A 266 -6.91 11.54 0.81
N LEU A 267 -7.18 12.76 0.32
CA LEU A 267 -7.92 13.79 1.06
C LEU A 267 -9.41 13.47 1.24
N ALA A 268 -10.04 12.85 0.26
CA ALA A 268 -11.44 12.41 0.39
C ALA A 268 -11.55 11.24 1.39
N ILE A 269 -10.58 10.32 1.31
CA ILE A 269 -10.48 9.17 2.21
C ILE A 269 -10.20 9.64 3.64
N SER A 270 -9.33 10.63 3.84
CA SER A 270 -9.09 11.17 5.19
C SER A 270 -10.33 11.83 5.78
N GLY A 271 -11.17 12.47 4.97
CA GLY A 271 -12.50 12.95 5.38
C GLY A 271 -13.38 11.82 5.89
N MET A 272 -13.52 10.74 5.10
CA MET A 272 -14.27 9.55 5.51
C MET A 272 -13.74 8.92 6.81
N ILE A 273 -12.41 8.83 6.95
CA ILE A 273 -11.79 8.31 8.18
C ILE A 273 -12.10 9.25 9.36
N ALA A 274 -12.03 10.57 9.17
CA ALA A 274 -12.35 11.53 10.22
C ALA A 274 -13.81 11.44 10.67
N ASP A 275 -14.75 11.26 9.74
CA ASP A 275 -16.17 11.06 10.04
C ASP A 275 -16.38 9.76 10.85
N GLU A 276 -15.73 8.67 10.44
CA GLU A 276 -15.78 7.38 11.16
C GLU A 276 -15.18 7.52 12.57
N VAL A 277 -14.08 8.26 12.72
CA VAL A 277 -13.45 8.57 14.02
C VAL A 277 -14.42 9.33 14.93
N GLN A 278 -15.05 10.40 14.43
CA GLN A 278 -16.01 11.20 15.19
C GLN A 278 -17.20 10.35 15.64
N GLN A 279 -17.78 9.57 14.71
CA GLN A 279 -18.92 8.72 15.01
C GLN A 279 -18.58 7.61 16.02
N ARG A 280 -17.46 6.91 15.82
CA ARG A 280 -17.05 5.78 16.64
C ARG A 280 -16.65 6.20 18.05
N PHE A 281 -15.92 7.30 18.17
CA PHE A 281 -15.39 7.77 19.46
C PHE A 281 -16.29 8.80 20.15
N LYS A 282 -17.36 9.25 19.49
CA LYS A 282 -18.33 10.24 19.98
C LYS A 282 -17.65 11.57 20.36
N LEU A 283 -16.82 12.06 19.44
CA LEU A 283 -16.07 13.32 19.55
C LEU A 283 -16.86 14.53 19.03
#